data_AF-A0A2K0UF80-F1
#
_entry.id   AF-A0A2K0UF80-F1
#
_cell.length_a   1.000
_cell.length_b   1.000
_cell.length_c   1.000
_cell.angle_alpha   90.00
_cell.angle_beta   90.00
_cell.angle_gamma   90.00
#
_symmetry.space_group_name_H-M   'P 1'
#
loop_
_entity.id
_entity.type
_entity.pdbx_description
1 polymer ?
#
loop_
_entity_poly.entity_id
_entity_poly.type
_entity_poly.pdbx_seq_one_letter_code
_entity_poly.pdbx_strand_id
1 'polypeptide(L)' 'MGANINIRVQNLEQPMDVAEYLFRRLHQIGVRSVHGLPGDYNLIALDYLPSCGLKWVGSVNELNAGES' A
#
# COMPACT_ATOMS: atom_id res chain seq x y z
N MET A 1 -6.52 -5.02 -33.93
CA MET A 1 -6.22 -4.57 -32.56
C MET A 1 -7.52 -4.23 -31.85
N GLY A 2 -8.04 -5.12 -30.99
CA GLY A 2 -9.16 -4.78 -30.10
C GLY A 2 -8.61 -4.10 -28.86
N ALA A 3 -9.05 -2.87 -28.55
CA ALA A 3 -8.72 -2.22 -27.30
C ALA A 3 -9.17 -3.15 -26.15
N ASN A 4 -8.26 -3.50 -25.24
CA ASN A 4 -8.59 -4.29 -24.07
C ASN A 4 -9.32 -3.37 -23.09
N ILE A 5 -10.64 -3.29 -23.21
CA ILE A 5 -11.46 -2.42 -22.38
C ILE A 5 -11.64 -3.09 -21.02
N ASN A 6 -11.03 -2.53 -19.99
CA ASN A 6 -11.18 -3.03 -18.62
C ASN A 6 -12.54 -2.62 -18.04
N ILE A 7 -13.52 -3.53 -18.14
CA ILE A 7 -14.90 -3.32 -17.69
C ILE A 7 -15.05 -2.98 -16.20
N ARG A 8 -14.05 -3.30 -15.36
CA ARG A 8 -14.13 -3.08 -13.91
C ARG A 8 -14.05 -1.62 -13.50
N VAL A 9 -13.52 -0.76 -14.37
CA VAL A 9 -13.27 0.66 -14.07
C VAL A 9 -14.05 1.62 -14.97
N GLN A 10 -14.85 1.10 -15.91
CA GLN A 10 -15.52 1.90 -16.95
C GLN A 10 -16.46 2.99 -16.43
N ASN A 11 -17.12 2.75 -15.29
CA ASN A 11 -18.11 3.66 -14.72
C ASN A 11 -17.58 4.43 -13.49
N LEU A 12 -16.26 4.39 -13.24
CA LEU A 12 -15.64 5.13 -12.14
C LEU A 12 -15.18 6.49 -12.65
N GLU A 13 -15.57 7.57 -11.98
CA GLU A 13 -15.15 8.93 -12.34
C GLU A 13 -13.65 9.16 -12.09
N GLN A 14 -13.14 8.62 -10.97
CA GLN A 14 -11.73 8.67 -10.59
C GLN A 14 -11.34 7.33 -9.95
N PRO A 15 -11.09 6.28 -10.76
CA PRO A 15 -10.70 4.97 -10.24
C PRO A 15 -9.40 5.08 -9.46
N MET A 16 -9.36 4.46 -8.27
CA MET A 16 -8.19 4.37 -7.42
C MET A 16 -8.10 2.95 -6.87
N ASP A 17 -6.88 2.42 -6.77
CA ASP A 17 -6.67 1.12 -6.17
C ASP A 17 -6.97 1.16 -4.67
N VAL A 18 -7.58 0.09 -4.16
CA VAL A 18 -7.95 -0.01 -2.73
C VAL A 18 -6.71 0.16 -1.84
N ALA A 19 -5.58 -0.41 -2.26
CA ALA A 19 -4.30 -0.28 -1.54
C ALA A 19 -3.88 1.19 -1.41
N GLU A 20 -3.92 1.94 -2.52
CA GLU A 20 -3.58 3.36 -2.54
C GLU A 20 -4.49 4.17 -1.62
N TYR A 21 -5.81 3.94 -1.69
CA TYR A 21 -6.76 4.64 -0.84
C TYR A 21 -6.47 4.40 0.65
N LEU A 22 -6.25 3.15 1.05
CA LEU A 22 -5.96 2.81 2.44
C LEU A 22 -4.69 3.48 2.94
N PHE A 23 -3.59 3.43 2.18
CA PHE A 23 -2.32 4.05 2.59
C PHE A 23 -2.42 5.58 2.66
N ARG A 24 -3.13 6.22 1.73
CA ARG A 24 -3.41 7.67 1.81
C ARG A 24 -4.18 8.02 3.07
N ARG A 25 -5.19 7.24 3.46
CA ARG A 25 -5.97 7.47 4.68
C ARG A 25 -5.15 7.27 5.94
N LEU A 26 -4.28 6.25 5.98
CA LEU A 26 -3.33 6.04 7.08
C LEU A 26 -2.39 7.24 7.24
N HIS A 27 -1.85 7.76 6.14
CA HIS A 27 -1.01 8.95 6.19
C HIS A 27 -1.78 10.18 6.70
N GLN A 28 -3.04 10.38 6.28
CA GLN A 28 -3.87 11.50 6.73
C GLN A 28 -4.16 11.49 8.23
N ILE A 29 -4.26 10.32 8.85
CA ILE A 29 -4.46 10.20 10.31
C ILE A 29 -3.16 10.23 11.12
N GLY A 30 -2.01 10.44 10.47
CA GLY A 30 -0.72 10.64 11.12
C GLY A 30 0.24 9.45 11.06
N VAL A 31 -0.13 8.32 10.43
CA VAL A 31 0.80 7.19 10.25
C VAL A 31 1.90 7.58 9.27
N ARG A 32 3.16 7.18 9.55
CA ARG A 32 4.32 7.49 8.71
C ARG A 32 5.17 6.28 8.34
N SER A 33 5.07 5.20 9.12
CA SER A 33 5.77 3.95 8.87
C SER A 33 4.79 2.78 8.85
N VAL A 34 5.06 1.82 7.97
CA VAL A 34 4.36 0.54 7.89
C VAL A 34 5.41 -0.55 8.11
N HIS A 35 5.18 -1.38 9.13
CA HIS A 35 6.01 -2.53 9.47
C HIS A 35 5.38 -3.79 8.89
N GLY A 36 6.18 -4.68 8.32
CA GLY A 36 5.72 -6.00 7.88
C GLY A 36 6.78 -7.07 8.10
N LEU A 37 6.33 -8.33 8.07
CA LEU A 37 7.20 -9.48 8.33
C LEU A 37 7.88 -9.96 7.04
N PRO A 38 9.10 -10.50 7.12
CA PRO A 38 9.80 -11.06 5.97
C PRO A 38 9.08 -12.32 5.49
N GLY A 39 8.15 -12.11 4.56
CA GLY A 39 7.19 -13.10 4.04
C GLY A 39 6.00 -12.42 3.35
N ASP A 40 5.70 -11.18 3.74
CA ASP A 40 4.61 -10.36 3.19
C ASP A 40 4.98 -9.58 1.91
N TYR A 41 6.18 -9.80 1.37
CA TYR A 41 6.69 -9.17 0.13
C TYR A 41 5.84 -9.48 -1.12
N ASN A 42 4.90 -10.43 -1.04
CA ASN A 42 3.97 -10.74 -2.13
C ASN A 42 2.79 -9.75 -2.27
N LEU A 43 2.68 -8.76 -1.39
CA LEU A 43 1.69 -7.71 -1.55
C LEU A 43 2.24 -6.66 -2.52
N ILE A 44 1.83 -6.73 -3.80
CA ILE A 44 1.97 -5.65 -4.79
C ILE A 44 1.53 -4.29 -4.19
N ALA A 45 0.66 -4.31 -3.18
CA ALA A 45 0.28 -3.15 -2.39
C ALA A 45 1.48 -2.38 -1.78
N LEU A 46 2.59 -3.05 -1.41
CA LEU A 46 3.76 -2.37 -0.83
C LEU A 46 4.41 -1.37 -1.79
N ASP A 47 4.28 -1.56 -3.10
CA ASP A 47 4.76 -0.63 -4.12
C ASP A 47 4.02 0.73 -4.06
N TYR A 48 2.85 0.78 -3.42
CA TYR A 48 2.08 2.00 -3.23
C TYR A 48 2.54 2.80 -2.00
N LEU A 49 3.37 2.25 -1.11
CA LEU A 49 3.81 2.96 0.11
C LEU A 49 4.58 4.26 -0.21
N PRO A 50 5.59 4.25 -1.10
CA PRO A 50 6.35 5.47 -1.41
C PRO A 50 5.47 6.57 -2.01
N SER A 51 4.55 6.21 -2.91
CA SER A 51 3.63 7.18 -3.54
C SER A 51 2.60 7.74 -2.56
N CYS A 52 2.29 7.02 -1.48
CA CYS A 52 1.38 7.46 -0.42
C CYS A 52 2.10 8.19 0.74
N GLY A 53 3.41 8.44 0.64
CA GLY A 53 4.18 9.13 1.69
C GLY A 53 4.45 8.28 2.94
N LEU A 54 4.33 6.96 2.83
CA LEU A 54 4.60 6.02 3.91
C LEU A 54 5.97 5.36 3.72
N LYS A 55 6.68 5.15 4.83
CA LYS A 55 7.96 4.45 4.84
C LYS A 55 7.73 2.98 5.15
N TRP A 56 8.22 2.09 4.29
CA TRP A 56 8.35 0.68 4.63
C TRP A 56 9.49 0.50 5.63
N VAL A 57 9.21 -0.18 6.73
CA VAL A 57 10.22 -0.59 7.70
C VAL A 57 10.18 -2.11 7.76
N GLY A 58 11.14 -2.75 7.05
CA GLY A 58 11.26 -4.20 7.03
C GLY A 58 11.72 -4.73 8.39
N SER A 59 11.00 -5.70 8.94
CA SER A 59 11.47 -6.43 10.11
C SER A 59 12.65 -7.33 9.72
N VAL A 60 13.84 -7.05 10.26
CA VAL A 60 15.00 -7.96 10.16
C VAL A 60 15.06 -8.93 11.35
N ASN A 61 14.10 -8.88 12.28
CA ASN A 61 13.95 -9.88 13.34
C ASN A 61 12.68 -9.59 14.12
N GLU A 62 11.85 -10.60 14.31
CA GLU A 62 10.62 -10.60 15.14
C GLU A 62 10.86 -10.31 16.63
N LEU A 63 12.08 -9.91 17.02
CA LEU A 63 12.48 -9.73 18.42
C LEU A 63 12.42 -8.27 18.93
N ASN A 64 12.13 -7.27 18.10
CA ASN A 64 12.08 -5.85 18.52
C ASN A 64 10.90 -5.03 17.93
N ALA A 65 9.82 -5.66 17.47
CA ALA A 65 8.70 -4.93 16.82
C ALA A 65 7.69 -4.29 17.81
N GLY A 66 7.89 -4.49 19.11
CA GLY A 66 7.35 -3.63 20.16
C GLY A 66 8.50 -2.85 20.78
N GLU A 67 8.26 -1.60 21.15
CA GLU A 67 9.11 -0.66 21.88
C GLU A 67 9.69 0.53 21.07
N SER A 68 9.21 1.71 21.51
CA SER A 68 9.50 3.13 21.19
C SER A 68 8.78 3.79 20.01
#